data_AF-A0A921BGG8-F1
#
_entry.id   AF-A0A921BGG8-F1
#
_cell.length_a   1.000
_cell.length_b   1.000
_cell.length_c   1.000
_cell.angle_alpha   90.00
_cell.angle_beta   90.00
_cell.angle_gamma   90.00
#
_symmetry.space_group_name_H-M   'P 1'
#
loop_
_entity.id
_entity.type
_entity.pdbx_description
1 polymer ?
#
loop_
_entity_poly.entity_id
_entity_poly.type
_entity_poly.pdbx_seq_one_letter_code
_entity_poly.pdbx_strand_id
1 'polypeptide(L)' 'MGNPWVVSHGLSLTREHDEIGPVTTCGPSPRLSRTPVRAGRPAPKPGSDAKEILDQHGLGGRFDDLMSKGIILDHGVDAG' A
#
# COMPACT_ATOMS: atom_id res chain seq x y z
N MET A 1 -17.02 10.34 -8.21
CA MET A 1 -16.17 9.19 -8.59
C MET A 1 -16.54 8.64 -9.98
N GLY A 2 -17.80 8.25 -10.26
CA GLY A 2 -18.15 7.56 -11.51
C GLY A 2 -18.33 8.39 -12.80
N ASN A 3 -17.88 9.64 -12.88
CA ASN A 3 -17.98 10.40 -14.12
C ASN A 3 -17.06 9.74 -15.20
N PRO A 4 -17.54 9.45 -16.43
CA PRO A 4 -16.76 8.71 -17.42
C PRO A 4 -15.43 9.34 -17.78
N TRP A 5 -15.36 10.68 -17.81
CA TRP A 5 -14.11 11.40 -18.06
C TRP A 5 -13.14 11.22 -16.89
N VAL A 6 -13.61 11.34 -15.65
CA VAL A 6 -12.76 11.15 -14.44
C VAL A 6 -12.18 9.74 -14.40
N VAL A 7 -12.99 8.72 -14.69
CA VAL A 7 -12.57 7.32 -14.72
C VAL A 7 -11.59 7.06 -15.86
N SER A 8 -11.91 7.50 -17.09
CA SER A 8 -11.02 7.29 -18.25
C SER A 8 -9.68 8.02 -18.15
N HIS A 9 -9.63 9.06 -17.33
CA HIS A 9 -8.42 9.83 -17.06
C HIS A 9 -7.65 9.39 -15.81
N GLY A 10 -8.05 8.27 -15.20
CA GLY A 10 -7.37 7.67 -14.05
C GLY A 10 -7.44 8.52 -12.79
N LEU A 11 -8.39 9.45 -12.68
CA LEU A 11 -8.58 10.31 -11.51
C LEU A 11 -9.50 9.69 -10.45
N SER A 12 -10.24 8.64 -10.81
CA SER A 12 -10.97 7.77 -9.91
C SER A 12 -10.60 6.33 -10.23
N LEU A 13 -10.02 5.63 -9.25
CA LEU A 13 -9.47 4.29 -9.43
C LEU A 13 -10.03 3.37 -8.36
N THR A 14 -10.55 2.22 -8.79
CA THR A 14 -10.92 1.11 -7.91
C THR A 14 -9.82 0.05 -7.96
N ARG A 15 -9.30 -0.34 -6.79
CA ARG A 15 -8.21 -1.30 -6.63
C ARG A 15 -8.52 -2.23 -5.45
N GLU A 16 -8.02 -3.46 -5.49
CA GLU A 16 -8.15 -4.40 -4.37
C GLU A 16 -7.20 -4.03 -3.24
N HIS A 17 -7.76 -3.83 -2.05
CA HIS A 17 -7.04 -3.70 -0.80
C HIS A 17 -7.06 -5.05 -0.07
N ASP A 18 -5.94 -5.43 0.53
CA ASP A 18 -5.71 -6.77 1.10
C ASP A 18 -6.78 -7.20 2.12
N GLU A 19 -7.26 -6.28 2.96
CA GLU A 19 -8.26 -6.58 4.01
C GLU A 19 -9.70 -6.16 3.70
N ILE A 20 -9.92 -4.97 3.11
CA ILE A 20 -11.27 -4.41 2.92
C ILE A 20 -11.84 -4.62 1.50
N GLY A 21 -11.08 -5.26 0.61
CA GLY A 21 -11.50 -5.53 -0.77
C GLY A 21 -11.47 -4.28 -1.66
N PRO A 22 -12.44 -4.09 -2.58
CA PRO A 22 -12.37 -3.04 -3.58
C PRO A 22 -12.51 -1.64 -2.96
N VAL A 23 -11.45 -0.83 -3.06
CA VAL A 23 -11.44 0.57 -2.60
C VAL A 23 -11.35 1.55 -3.75
N THR A 24 -12.16 2.60 -3.70
CA THR A 24 -12.12 3.69 -4.70
C THR A 24 -11.44 4.92 -4.12
N THR A 25 -10.37 5.36 -4.77
CA THR A 25 -9.54 6.49 -4.33
C THR A 25 -9.26 7.43 -5.49
N CYS A 26 -8.82 8.65 -5.18
CA CYS A 26 -8.33 9.57 -6.19
C CYS A 26 -7.02 9.04 -6.78
N GLY A 27 -6.92 9.03 -8.10
CA GLY A 27 -5.66 8.77 -8.79
C GLY A 27 -4.78 10.02 -8.89
N PRO A 28 -3.57 9.89 -9.46
CA PRO A 28 -2.62 10.99 -9.55
C PRO A 28 -3.13 12.08 -10.50
N SER A 29 -3.33 13.30 -9.98
CA SER A 29 -3.78 14.44 -10.78
C SER A 29 -2.74 14.96 -11.79
N PRO A 30 -1.44 15.08 -11.45
CA PRO A 30 -0.45 15.62 -12.38
C PRO A 30 -0.17 14.67 -13.56
N ARG A 31 -0.13 15.23 -14.78
CA ARG A 31 0.26 14.50 -16.00
C ARG A 31 1.66 14.92 -16.42
N LEU A 32 2.63 14.05 -16.15
CA LEU A 32 4.03 14.28 -16.50
C LEU A 32 4.35 13.55 -17.81
N SER A 33 4.80 14.28 -18.82
CA SER A 33 5.04 13.73 -20.17
C SER A 33 6.26 12.79 -20.24
N ARG A 34 7.27 13.01 -19.40
CA ARG A 34 8.51 12.21 -19.38
C ARG A 34 8.50 11.09 -18.36
N THR A 35 7.82 11.30 -17.23
CA THR A 35 7.75 10.35 -16.11
C THR A 35 6.30 10.21 -15.64
N PRO A 36 5.41 9.59 -16.44
CA PRO A 36 4.01 9.46 -16.09
C PRO A 36 3.83 8.83 -14.71
N VAL A 37 3.06 9.49 -13.84
CA VAL A 37 2.79 8.97 -12.51
C VAL A 37 1.88 7.76 -12.62
N ARG A 38 2.26 6.66 -11.98
CA ARG A 38 1.43 5.48 -11.83
C ARG A 38 0.90 5.43 -10.42
N ALA A 39 -0.39 5.15 -10.26
CA ALA A 39 -0.93 4.87 -8.94
C ALA A 39 -0.21 3.63 -8.37
N GLY A 40 0.19 3.69 -7.10
CA GLY A 40 0.78 2.54 -6.39
C GLY A 40 -0.26 1.47 -6.06
N ARG A 41 0.05 0.61 -5.09
CA ARG A 41 -0.97 -0.23 -4.45
C ARG A 41 -1.82 0.58 -3.46
N PRO A 42 -3.01 0.10 -3.05
CA PRO A 42 -3.70 0.63 -1.87
C PRO A 42 -2.80 0.61 -0.63
N ALA A 43 -3.20 1.35 0.41
CA ALA A 43 -2.46 1.35 1.66
C ALA A 43 -2.31 -0.10 2.18
N PRO A 44 -1.09 -0.58 2.42
CA PRO A 44 -0.92 -1.94 2.94
C PRO A 44 -1.29 -1.98 4.43
N LYS A 45 -1.55 -3.19 4.92
CA LYS A 45 -1.73 -3.41 6.36
C LYS A 45 -0.49 -2.92 7.14
N PRO A 46 -0.66 -2.21 8.27
CA PRO A 46 0.47 -1.78 9.08
C PRO A 46 1.42 -2.92 9.44
N GLY A 47 2.70 -2.76 9.11
CA GLY A 47 3.75 -3.74 9.39
C GLY A 47 3.84 -4.93 8.42
N SER A 48 2.96 -5.06 7.43
CA SER A 48 2.99 -6.17 6.46
C SER A 48 4.29 -6.26 5.64
N ASP A 49 4.99 -5.14 5.43
CA ASP A 49 6.27 -5.11 4.71
C ASP A 49 7.49 -5.34 5.63
N ALA A 50 7.30 -5.50 6.94
CA ALA A 50 8.40 -5.45 7.91
C ALA A 50 9.48 -6.52 7.65
N LYS A 51 9.08 -7.75 7.28
CA LYS A 51 10.02 -8.82 6.96
C LYS A 51 10.87 -8.49 5.74
N GLU A 52 10.22 -8.06 4.65
CA GLU A 52 10.92 -7.69 3.41
C GLU A 52 11.90 -6.53 3.65
N ILE A 53 11.47 -5.50 4.39
CA ILE A 53 12.33 -4.36 4.73
C ILE A 53 13.53 -4.81 5.58
N LEU A 54 13.34 -5.69 6.56
CA LEU A 54 14.46 -6.22 7.35
C LEU A 54 15.43 -7.04 6.50
N ASP A 55 14.92 -7.85 5.58
CA ASP A 55 15.76 -8.62 4.64
C ASP A 55 16.65 -7.69 3.81
N GLN A 56 16.08 -6.59 3.28
CA GLN A 56 16.82 -5.57 2.52
C GLN A 56 17.96 -4.91 3.32
N HIS A 57 17.88 -4.92 4.65
CA HIS A 57 18.89 -4.36 5.55
C HIS A 57 19.76 -5.42 6.24
N GLY A 58 19.69 -6.69 5.83
CA GLY A 58 20.48 -7.78 6.43
C GLY A 58 20.05 -8.16 7.85
N LEU A 59 18.83 -7.78 8.26
CA LEU A 59 18.25 -8.05 9.57
C LEU A 59 17.14 -9.10 9.53
N GLY A 60 16.89 -9.71 8.37
CA GLY A 60 15.84 -10.71 8.15
C GLY A 60 15.74 -11.82 9.18
N GLY A 61 16.88 -12.37 9.58
CA GLY A 61 16.97 -13.43 10.59
C GLY A 61 16.55 -13.00 12.00
N ARG A 62 16.28 -11.70 12.23
CA ARG A 62 15.80 -11.15 13.51
C ARG A 62 14.29 -10.90 13.53
N PHE A 63 13.57 -11.12 12.42
CA PHE A 63 12.14 -10.80 12.35
C PHE A 63 11.35 -11.43 13.50
N ASP A 64 11.49 -12.74 13.70
CA ASP A 64 10.74 -13.47 14.75
C ASP A 64 11.14 -13.02 16.17
N ASP A 65 12.43 -12.73 16.41
CA ASP A 65 12.91 -12.19 17.69
C ASP A 65 12.28 -10.82 17.99
N LEU A 66 12.25 -9.92 17.00
CA LEU A 66 11.70 -8.58 17.14
C LEU A 66 10.18 -8.60 17.31
N MET A 67 9.48 -9.50 16.61
CA MET A 67 8.05 -9.76 16.81
C MET A 67 7.76 -10.27 18.22
N SER A 68 8.52 -11.26 18.70
CA SER A 68 8.32 -11.84 20.04
C SER A 68 8.54 -10.83 21.17
N LYS A 69 9.40 -9.83 20.95
CA LYS A 69 9.67 -8.72 21.88
C LYS A 69 8.67 -7.57 21.76
N GLY A 70 7.72 -7.64 20.83
CA GLY A 70 6.77 -6.56 20.56
C GLY A 70 7.39 -5.29 19.99
N ILE A 71 8.61 -5.39 19.43
CA ILE A 71 9.30 -4.26 18.79
C ILE A 71 8.72 -4.00 17.39
N ILE A 72 8.33 -5.07 16.69
CA ILE A 72 7.61 -5.03 15.42
C ILE A 72 6.20 -5.57 15.65
N LEU A 73 5.23 -5.00 14.94
CA LEU A 73 3.85 -5.46 14.88
C LEU A 73 3.44 -5.51 13.41
N ASP A 74 2.91 -6.64 12.96
CA ASP A 74 2.36 -6.85 11.61
C ASP A 74 0.82 -7.05 11.61
N HIS A 75 0.22 -7.13 12.80
CA HIS A 75 -1.21 -7.30 13.03
C HIS A 75 -1.79 -6.31 14.07
N GLY A 76 -1.13 -5.18 14.30
CA GLY A 76 -1.46 -4.27 15.41
C GLY A 76 -2.66 -3.34 15.18
N VAL A 77 -3.20 -3.24 13.96
CA VAL A 77 -4.32 -2.37 13.61
C VAL A 77 -5.13 -3.03 12.49
N ASP A 78 -6.46 -3.12 12.67
CA ASP A 78 -7.38 -3.56 11.64
C ASP A 78 -7.70 -2.40 10.67
N ALA A 79 -7.79 -2.68 9.37
CA ALA A 79 -8.24 -1.70 8.40
C ALA A 79 -9.72 -1.33 8.61
N GLY A 80 -10.03 -0.02 8.61
CA GLY A 80 -11.38 0.53 8.77
C GLY A 80 -11.49 1.94 8.22
#